data_AF-A0A9E5NB52-F1
#
_entry.id   AF-A0A9E5NB52-F1
#
_cell.length_a   1.000
_cell.length_b   1.000
_cell.length_c   1.000
_cell.angle_alpha   90.00
_cell.angle_beta   90.00
_cell.angle_gamma   90.00
#
_symmetry.space_group_name_H-M   'P 1'
#
loop_
_entity.id
_entity.type
_entity.pdbx_description
1 polymer ?
#
loop_
_entity_poly.entity_id
_entity_poly.type
_entity_poly.pdbx_seq_one_letter_code
_entity_poly.pdbx_strand_id
1 'polypeptide(L)'
;MSDFDFETFRSALKPEAITVISGEPRGKLPLLGEAHIEAFARHAEMIFEANRAFNLTAITDPAEMAVKHYLDSLSCCLAIDYISIASLCDVGSGAGF
;
A
#
# COMPACT_ATOMS: atom_id res chain seq x y z
N MET A 1 -1.21 -9.57 -21.63
CA MET A 1 -1.24 -8.34 -20.82
C MET A 1 -2.18 -8.61 -19.67
N SER A 2 -1.79 -8.24 -18.45
CA SER A 2 -2.71 -8.24 -17.32
C SER A 2 -3.83 -7.22 -17.56
N ASP A 3 -5.02 -7.51 -17.02
CA ASP A 3 -6.17 -6.60 -17.03
C ASP A 3 -6.07 -5.54 -15.91
N PHE A 4 -4.95 -5.51 -15.17
CA PHE A 4 -4.72 -4.54 -14.12
C PHE A 4 -4.47 -3.13 -14.70
N ASP A 5 -5.28 -2.16 -14.27
CA ASP A 5 -5.13 -0.76 -14.69
C ASP A 5 -4.08 -0.03 -13.84
N PHE A 6 -2.85 -0.03 -14.35
CA PHE A 6 -1.70 0.62 -13.75
C PHE A 6 -1.87 2.14 -13.59
N GLU A 7 -2.44 2.81 -14.58
CA GLU A 7 -2.59 4.26 -14.56
C GLU A 7 -3.59 4.70 -13.50
N THR A 8 -4.69 3.95 -13.37
CA THR A 8 -5.68 4.18 -12.31
C THR A 8 -5.07 3.94 -10.92
N PHE A 9 -4.33 2.83 -10.72
CA PHE A 9 -3.63 2.57 -9.46
C PHE A 9 -2.67 3.71 -9.11
N ARG A 10 -1.81 4.09 -10.07
CA ARG A 10 -0.81 5.12 -9.90
C ARG A 10 -1.41 6.49 -9.58
N SER A 11 -2.48 6.87 -10.28
CA SER A 11 -3.18 8.13 -10.04
C SER A 11 -3.85 8.20 -8.66
N ALA A 12 -4.24 7.05 -8.10
CA ALA A 12 -4.84 6.95 -6.78
C ALA A 12 -3.80 6.89 -5.64
N LEU A 13 -2.56 6.46 -5.92
CA LEU A 13 -1.49 6.32 -4.93
C LEU A 13 -0.87 7.69 -4.56
N LYS A 14 -1.60 8.45 -3.75
CA LYS A 14 -1.26 9.81 -3.30
C LYS A 14 -1.07 9.86 -1.78
N PRO A 15 0.15 9.73 -1.25
CA PRO A 15 0.41 9.77 0.20
C PRO A 15 -0.12 11.04 0.89
N GLU A 16 -0.20 12.16 0.18
CA GLU A 16 -0.78 13.41 0.65
C GLU A 16 -2.28 13.33 0.97
N ALA A 17 -2.98 12.27 0.54
CA ALA A 17 -4.36 12.01 0.93
C ALA A 17 -4.48 11.50 2.38
N ILE A 18 -3.40 11.00 2.97
CA ILE A 18 -3.40 10.50 4.35
C ILE A 18 -3.45 11.68 5.31
N THR A 19 -4.49 11.73 6.14
CA THR A 19 -4.72 12.83 7.10
C THR A 19 -4.73 12.30 8.54
N VAL A 20 -3.97 12.96 9.43
CA VAL A 20 -4.04 12.70 10.86
C VAL A 20 -5.23 13.47 11.45
N ILE A 21 -6.22 12.74 11.95
CA ILE A 21 -7.46 13.33 12.50
C ILE A 21 -7.34 13.71 13.97
N SER A 22 -6.35 13.18 14.69
CA SER A 22 -6.12 13.46 16.11
C SER A 22 -4.71 13.06 16.53
N GLY A 23 -4.13 13.82 17.46
CA GLY A 23 -2.77 13.58 17.96
C GLY A 23 -1.69 14.10 17.00
N GLU A 24 -0.44 14.04 17.46
CA GLU A 24 0.72 14.41 16.66
C GLU A 24 1.40 13.16 16.10
N PRO A 25 1.79 13.15 14.80
CA PRO A 25 2.53 12.04 14.23
C PRO A 25 3.90 11.91 14.91
N ARG A 26 4.31 10.67 15.19
CA ARG A 26 5.63 10.34 15.77
C ARG A 26 6.66 10.01 14.70
N GLY A 27 6.20 9.61 13.52
CA GLY A 27 7.02 9.37 12.35
C GLY A 27 6.61 10.27 11.18
N LYS A 28 6.95 9.84 9.98
CA LYS A 28 6.67 10.56 8.73
C LYS A 28 6.35 9.56 7.62
N LEU A 29 5.62 9.99 6.60
CA LEU A 29 5.45 9.16 5.42
C LEU A 29 6.79 9.05 4.66
N PRO A 30 7.12 7.89 4.09
CA PRO A 30 8.30 7.75 3.24
C PRO A 30 8.11 8.54 1.94
N LEU A 31 9.22 9.07 1.40
CA LEU A 31 9.21 9.65 0.07
C LEU A 31 9.04 8.54 -0.96
N LEU A 32 7.96 8.60 -1.74
CA LEU A 32 7.72 7.66 -2.83
C LEU A 32 8.34 8.21 -4.13
N GLY A 33 9.42 7.58 -4.57
CA GLY A 33 9.98 7.81 -5.89
C GLY A 33 9.36 6.85 -6.92
N GLU A 34 9.69 7.09 -8.18
CA GLU A 34 9.19 6.31 -9.32
C GLU A 34 9.35 4.79 -9.14
N ALA A 35 10.51 4.36 -8.64
CA ALA A 35 10.80 2.95 -8.40
C ALA A 35 9.89 2.32 -7.34
N HIS A 36 9.49 3.08 -6.31
CA HIS A 36 8.57 2.59 -5.28
C HIS A 36 7.16 2.43 -5.84
N ILE A 37 6.71 3.42 -6.63
CA ILE A 37 5.39 3.39 -7.26
C ILE A 37 5.28 2.21 -8.22
N GLU A 38 6.31 1.99 -9.04
CA GLU A 38 6.39 0.85 -9.97
C GLU A 38 6.39 -0.49 -9.21
N ALA A 39 7.15 -0.59 -8.11
CA ALA A 39 7.17 -1.80 -7.30
C ALA A 39 5.80 -2.09 -6.67
N PHE A 40 5.09 -1.08 -6.18
CA PHE A 40 3.75 -1.24 -5.63
C PHE A 40 2.74 -1.64 -6.70
N ALA A 41 2.78 -1.04 -7.89
CA ALA A 41 1.88 -1.38 -8.98
C ALA A 41 2.10 -2.82 -9.47
N ARG A 42 3.36 -3.26 -9.59
CA ARG A 42 3.69 -4.66 -9.91
C ARG A 42 3.24 -5.62 -8.82
N HIS A 43 3.39 -5.26 -7.54
CA HIS A 43 2.84 -6.05 -6.45
C HIS A 43 1.31 -6.15 -6.54
N ALA A 44 0.63 -5.04 -6.86
CA ALA A 44 -0.82 -4.99 -6.94
C ALA A 44 -1.34 -5.86 -8.10
N GLU A 45 -0.64 -5.83 -9.24
CA GLU A 45 -0.89 -6.73 -10.36
C GLU A 45 -0.75 -8.20 -9.95
N MET A 46 0.33 -8.58 -9.26
CA MET A 46 0.52 -9.96 -8.79
C MET A 46 -0.60 -10.39 -7.83
N ILE A 47 -1.01 -9.52 -6.90
CA ILE A 47 -2.13 -9.79 -6.00
C ILE A 47 -3.44 -9.91 -6.79
N PHE A 48 -3.69 -9.02 -7.74
CA PHE A 48 -4.88 -9.04 -8.60
C PHE A 48 -4.99 -10.35 -9.39
N GLU A 49 -3.87 -10.83 -9.95
CA GLU A 49 -3.82 -12.09 -10.67
C GLU A 49 -4.00 -13.31 -9.76
N ALA A 50 -3.28 -13.34 -8.64
CA ALA A 50 -3.36 -14.44 -7.68
C ALA A 50 -4.74 -14.52 -7.00
N ASN A 51 -5.41 -13.37 -6.82
CA ASN A 51 -6.74 -13.31 -6.22
C ASN A 51 -7.76 -14.18 -6.94
N ARG A 52 -7.64 -14.34 -8.27
CA ARG A 52 -8.52 -15.20 -9.09
C ARG A 52 -8.49 -16.67 -8.67
N ALA A 53 -7.38 -17.14 -8.10
CA ALA A 53 -7.21 -18.53 -7.68
C ALA A 53 -7.35 -18.71 -6.15
N PHE A 54 -7.01 -17.69 -5.37
CA PHE A 54 -6.82 -17.84 -3.92
C PHE A 54 -7.72 -16.95 -3.05
N ASN A 55 -8.53 -16.05 -3.62
CA ASN A 55 -9.39 -15.11 -2.86
C ASN A 55 -8.63 -14.36 -1.74
N LEU A 56 -7.45 -13.84 -2.08
CA LEU A 56 -6.56 -13.06 -1.21
C LEU A 56 -7.20 -11.78 -0.66
N THR A 57 -8.10 -11.16 -1.42
CA THR A 57 -8.78 -9.91 -1.03
C THR A 57 -10.12 -9.74 -1.75
N ALA A 58 -11.07 -9.07 -1.09
CA ALA A 58 -12.33 -8.65 -1.71
C ALA A 58 -12.18 -7.38 -2.57
N ILE A 59 -11.04 -6.67 -2.48
CA ILE A 59 -10.78 -5.42 -3.19
C ILE A 59 -10.00 -5.73 -4.46
N THR A 60 -10.65 -5.56 -5.61
CA THR A 60 -10.05 -5.81 -6.94
C THR A 60 -9.96 -4.57 -7.81
N ASP A 61 -10.56 -3.45 -7.40
CA ASP A 61 -10.47 -2.19 -8.12
C ASP A 61 -9.08 -1.55 -7.90
N PRO A 62 -8.33 -1.19 -8.96
CA PRO A 62 -6.96 -0.67 -8.82
C PRO A 62 -6.86 0.62 -7.99
N ALA A 63 -7.83 1.53 -8.08
CA ALA A 63 -7.81 2.74 -7.25
C ALA A 63 -8.08 2.41 -5.78
N GLU A 64 -9.03 1.52 -5.51
CA GLU A 64 -9.29 1.05 -4.16
C GLU A 64 -8.11 0.28 -3.57
N MET A 65 -7.42 -0.55 -4.36
CA MET A 65 -6.22 -1.26 -3.92
C MET A 65 -5.14 -0.25 -3.50
N ALA A 66 -4.88 0.79 -4.30
CA ALA A 66 -3.90 1.82 -3.96
C ALA A 66 -4.20 2.47 -2.60
N VAL A 67 -5.46 2.81 -2.34
CA VAL A 67 -5.85 3.49 -1.09
C VAL A 67 -5.92 2.52 0.09
N LYS A 68 -6.70 1.45 -0.03
CA LYS A 68 -7.09 0.58 1.09
C LYS A 68 -6.04 -0.47 1.44
N HIS A 69 -5.11 -0.77 0.54
CA HIS A 69 -3.99 -1.66 0.84
C HIS A 69 -2.69 -0.88 1.03
N TYR A 70 -2.31 -0.03 0.07
CA TYR A 70 -0.97 0.57 0.13
C TYR A 70 -0.91 1.82 1.00
N LEU A 71 -1.80 2.80 0.78
CA LEU A 71 -1.80 4.02 1.61
C LEU A 71 -2.20 3.71 3.05
N ASP A 72 -3.14 2.79 3.25
CA ASP A 72 -3.53 2.32 4.59
C ASP A 72 -2.34 1.68 5.32
N SER A 73 -1.61 0.75 4.69
CA SER A 73 -0.41 0.15 5.28
C SER A 73 0.70 1.19 5.55
N LEU A 74 0.93 2.14 4.65
CA LEU A 74 1.92 3.21 4.86
C LEU A 74 1.56 4.16 6.02
N SER A 75 0.27 4.27 6.37
CA SER A 75 -0.18 5.14 7.45
C SER A 75 0.47 4.77 8.80
N CYS A 76 0.87 3.50 8.99
CA CYS A 76 1.56 3.07 10.20
C CYS A 76 2.90 3.80 10.43
N CYS A 77 3.56 4.27 9.37
CA CYS A 77 4.79 5.05 9.44
C CYS A 77 4.61 6.41 10.15
N LEU A 78 3.37 6.91 10.26
CA LEU A 78 3.06 8.13 11.02
C LEU A 78 3.01 7.88 12.54
N ALA A 79 2.74 6.64 12.97
CA ALA A 79 2.57 6.29 14.38
C ALA A 79 3.90 6.00 15.10
N ILE A 80 4.96 5.66 14.36
CA ILE A 80 6.25 5.21 14.90
C ILE A 80 7.44 5.82 14.14
N ASP A 81 8.57 6.04 14.82
CA ASP A 81 9.83 6.36 14.16
C ASP A 81 10.45 5.09 13.54
N TYR A 82 9.93 4.72 12.36
CA TYR A 82 10.30 3.50 11.66
C TYR A 82 11.75 3.46 11.18
N ILE A 83 12.46 4.60 11.12
CA ILE A 83 13.87 4.66 10.71
C ILE A 83 14.77 3.99 11.76
N SER A 84 14.35 4.03 13.03
CA SER A 84 15.09 3.43 14.15
C SER A 84 14.84 1.93 14.34
N ILE A 85 13.94 1.33 13.56
CA ILE A 85 13.51 -0.06 13.71
C ILE A 85 14.46 -0.99 12.96
N ALA A 86 15.08 -1.93 13.67
CA ALA A 86 15.98 -2.93 13.09
C ALA A 86 15.26 -4.20 12.61
N SER A 87 14.11 -4.52 13.17
CA SER A 87 13.35 -5.73 12.86
C SER A 87 11.86 -5.47 12.96
N LEU A 88 11.10 -5.95 11.98
CA LEU A 88 9.65 -5.88 11.93
C LEU A 88 9.08 -7.29 11.76
N CYS A 89 8.01 -7.58 12.48
CA CYS A 89 7.20 -8.78 12.29
C CYS A 89 5.83 -8.34 11.80
N ASP A 90 5.46 -8.80 10.60
CA ASP A 90 4.12 -8.67 10.07
C ASP A 90 3.30 -9.91 10.43
N VAL A 91 2.16 -9.70 11.09
CA VAL A 91 1.26 -10.77 11.55
C VAL A 91 -0.12 -10.51 10.97
N GLY A 92 -0.32 -11.00 9.75
CA GLY A 92 -1.56 -10.85 8.98
C GLY A 92 -2.02 -12.17 8.36
N SER A 93 -3.25 -12.18 7.84
CA SER A 93 -3.92 -13.39 7.33
C SER A 93 -3.57 -13.78 5.89
N GLY A 94 -2.64 -13.09 5.21
CA GLY A 94 -2.45 -13.32 3.78
C GLY A 94 -1.50 -12.35 3.08
N ALA A 95 -2.04 -11.55 2.15
CA ALA A 95 -1.37 -10.94 0.99
C ALA A 95 -0.19 -9.96 1.22
N GLY A 96 0.31 -9.81 2.45
CA GLY A 96 1.52 -9.02 2.76
C GLY A 96 1.30 -7.51 2.68
N PHE A 97 0.30 -7.01 3.40
CA PHE A 97 -0.05 -5.59 3.51
C PHE A 97 0.10 -5.12 4.95
#